data_AF-A0A423TM89-F1
#
_entry.id   AF-A0A423TM89-F1
#
_cell.length_a   1.000
_cell.length_b   1.000
_cell.length_c   1.000
_cell.angle_alpha   90.00
_cell.angle_beta   90.00
_cell.angle_gamma   90.00
#
_symmetry.space_group_name_H-M   'P 1'
#
loop_
_entity.id
_entity.type
_entity.pdbx_description
1 polymer ?
#
loop_
_entity_poly.entity_id
_entity_poly.type
_entity_poly.pdbx_seq_one_letter_code
_entity_poly.pdbx_strand_id
1 'polypeptide(L)'
;MAGSEKTVMNGCVASPSPQKEEKGGKPRPNYSILLYIPNLIASPASFVTLYSISITLDGFDGYAARKLHQCSLFGAWFDVILDNLGRGLLWVHIHPMLYLVSAVEWISFVCNYSFGAKWRESLIEGPKAPTIVTCILANNFRNAWGVWVIAGLHVLPVWLLGIKYNIFESHLWFLPFFVQPLGIFLLGTGRLLCLFVEVWSIWNHMYGLLVNSSSC
;
A
#
# COMPACT_ATOMS: atom_id res chain seq x y z
N MET A 1 65.88 48.72 -14.42
CA MET A 1 66.24 50.05 -13.90
C MET A 1 65.00 50.65 -13.27
N ALA A 2 65.13 51.08 -12.00
CA ALA A 2 64.21 51.89 -11.18
C ALA A 2 62.77 51.33 -10.98
N GLY A 3 62.23 51.10 -9.77
CA GLY A 3 62.61 51.54 -8.43
C GLY A 3 61.62 52.58 -7.89
N SER A 4 61.00 52.28 -6.74
CA SER A 4 60.39 53.19 -5.76
C SER A 4 59.09 53.93 -6.18
N GLU A 5 58.13 54.29 -5.33
CA GLU A 5 58.12 54.43 -3.88
C GLU A 5 56.67 54.51 -3.33
N LYS A 6 56.49 54.06 -2.09
CA LYS A 6 55.28 54.24 -1.28
C LYS A 6 55.18 55.69 -0.81
N THR A 7 53.97 56.22 -0.58
CA THR A 7 53.75 57.16 0.54
C THR A 7 52.33 57.04 1.09
N VAL A 8 52.30 56.86 2.41
CA VAL A 8 51.19 56.79 3.36
C VAL A 8 50.84 58.23 3.78
N MET A 9 49.58 58.52 4.14
CA MET A 9 49.19 59.17 5.42
C MET A 9 47.81 59.85 5.39
N ASN A 10 47.01 59.47 6.38
CA ASN A 10 46.12 60.29 7.21
C ASN A 10 44.75 60.75 6.70
N GLY A 11 43.72 60.04 7.20
CA GLY A 11 43.04 60.51 8.41
C GLY A 11 41.93 61.53 8.22
N CYS A 12 40.69 61.04 8.15
CA CYS A 12 39.55 61.78 8.68
C CYS A 12 38.57 60.77 9.31
N VAL A 13 38.55 60.76 10.64
CA VAL A 13 37.63 59.99 11.47
C VAL A 13 36.24 60.62 11.33
N ALA A 14 35.32 59.91 10.70
CA ALA A 14 33.90 60.27 10.72
C ALA A 14 33.25 59.64 11.95
N SER A 15 32.72 60.50 12.83
CA SER A 15 31.93 60.13 14.01
C SER A 15 30.74 59.24 13.65
N PRO A 16 30.39 58.24 14.45
CA PRO A 16 29.25 57.37 14.16
C PRO A 16 27.92 58.10 14.42
N SER A 17 27.06 58.13 13.41
CA SER A 17 25.65 58.48 13.53
C SER A 17 24.87 57.45 14.37
N PRO A 18 23.73 57.82 14.98
CA PRO A 18 23.09 57.04 16.04
C PRO A 18 22.63 55.67 15.54
N GLN A 19 22.94 54.62 16.31
CA GLN A 19 22.43 53.27 16.10
C GLN A 19 20.90 53.29 16.15
N LYS A 20 20.26 52.98 15.02
CA LYS A 20 18.87 52.54 15.00
C LYS A 20 18.81 51.16 15.65
N GLU A 21 17.98 51.05 16.69
CA GLU A 21 17.52 49.80 17.28
C GLU A 21 17.18 48.76 16.19
N GLU A 22 17.95 47.67 16.11
CA GLU A 22 17.43 46.44 15.52
C GLU A 22 16.84 45.60 16.64
N LYS A 23 15.54 45.78 16.83
CA LYS A 23 14.72 45.01 17.76
C LYS A 23 14.91 43.53 17.50
N GLY A 24 15.08 42.77 18.59
CA GLY A 24 15.29 41.33 18.61
C GLY A 24 14.53 40.59 17.52
N GLY A 25 15.27 40.09 16.54
CA GLY A 25 14.75 39.15 15.57
C GLY A 25 14.27 37.91 16.31
N LYS A 26 12.96 37.68 16.33
CA LYS A 26 12.37 36.41 16.77
C LYS A 26 13.15 35.28 16.09
N PRO A 27 13.59 34.22 16.82
CA PRO A 27 14.27 33.10 16.19
C PRO A 27 13.37 32.57 15.07
N ARG A 28 13.87 32.59 13.82
CA ARG A 28 13.11 32.05 12.70
C ARG A 28 12.91 30.56 12.98
N PRO A 29 11.68 30.04 12.96
CA PRO A 29 11.45 28.62 13.15
C PRO A 29 12.27 27.85 12.13
N ASN A 30 13.01 26.84 12.57
CA ASN A 30 13.77 25.98 11.68
C ASN A 30 12.80 25.03 10.96
N TYR A 31 12.22 25.49 9.84
CA TYR A 31 11.26 24.71 9.04
C TYR A 31 11.90 23.48 8.36
N SER A 32 13.21 23.27 8.50
CA SER A 32 13.89 22.08 7.97
C SER A 32 13.21 20.80 8.48
N ILE A 33 12.84 20.73 9.76
CA ILE A 33 12.14 19.57 10.35
C ILE A 33 10.74 19.35 9.72
N LEU A 34 10.04 20.43 9.38
CA LEU A 34 8.73 20.35 8.69
C LEU A 34 8.84 19.87 7.24
N LEU A 35 9.99 20.07 6.58
CA LEU A 35 10.28 19.54 5.24
C LEU A 35 10.91 18.13 5.28
N TYR A 36 11.48 17.72 6.41
CA TYR A 36 12.06 16.39 6.58
C TYR A 36 11.00 15.29 6.64
N ILE A 37 9.84 15.52 7.26
CA ILE A 37 8.77 14.49 7.34
C ILE A 37 8.18 14.19 5.94
N PRO A 38 7.81 15.18 5.11
CA PRO A 38 7.42 14.93 3.73
C PRO A 38 8.54 14.28 2.90
N ASN A 39 9.80 14.70 3.05
CA ASN A 39 10.92 14.10 2.31
C ASN A 39 11.26 12.67 2.76
N LEU A 40 11.11 12.35 4.04
CA LEU A 40 11.33 11.02 4.60
C LEU A 40 10.26 10.04 4.10
N ILE A 41 9.01 10.50 3.96
CA ILE A 41 7.90 9.74 3.37
C ILE A 41 8.00 9.71 1.84
N ALA A 42 8.68 10.68 1.21
CA ALA A 42 8.81 10.78 -0.25
C ALA A 42 9.81 9.78 -0.86
N SER A 43 10.67 9.14 -0.06
CA SER A 43 11.57 8.12 -0.62
C SER A 43 10.78 6.85 -0.99
N PRO A 44 10.95 6.30 -2.20
CA PRO A 44 10.27 5.07 -2.58
C PRO A 44 10.53 3.88 -1.64
N ALA A 45 11.75 3.80 -1.08
CA ALA A 45 12.11 2.77 -0.11
C ALA A 45 11.34 2.92 1.20
N SER A 46 11.20 4.15 1.69
CA SER A 46 10.38 4.47 2.88
C SER A 46 8.92 4.11 2.63
N PHE A 47 8.37 4.47 1.47
CA PHE A 47 7.00 4.13 1.10
C PHE A 47 6.77 2.62 1.08
N VAL A 48 7.62 1.86 0.39
CA VAL A 48 7.53 0.39 0.33
C VAL A 48 7.63 -0.23 1.73
N THR A 49 8.53 0.29 2.58
CA THR A 49 8.70 -0.18 3.95
C THR A 49 7.46 0.09 4.80
N LEU A 50 6.96 1.34 4.80
CA LEU A 50 5.79 1.74 5.57
C LEU A 50 4.53 1.01 5.10
N TYR A 51 4.35 0.82 3.79
CA TYR A 51 3.23 0.08 3.26
C TYR A 51 3.32 -1.41 3.60
N SER A 52 4.52 -2.00 3.59
CA SER A 52 4.73 -3.39 4.04
C SER A 52 4.39 -3.57 5.52
N ILE A 53 4.74 -2.58 6.35
CA ILE A 53 4.33 -2.54 7.76
C ILE A 53 2.80 -2.43 7.87
N SER A 54 2.17 -1.58 7.06
CA SER A 54 0.70 -1.43 7.02
C SER A 54 0.00 -2.76 6.74
N ILE A 55 0.42 -3.51 5.71
CA ILE A 55 -0.12 -4.85 5.40
C ILE A 55 0.06 -5.81 6.58
N THR A 56 1.19 -5.71 7.29
CA THR A 56 1.44 -6.59 8.45
C THR A 56 0.54 -6.25 9.64
N LEU A 57 0.26 -4.95 9.84
CA LEU A 57 -0.60 -4.45 10.91
C LEU A 57 -2.08 -4.74 10.66
N ASP A 58 -2.51 -4.78 9.41
CA ASP A 58 -3.85 -5.21 8.98
C ASP A 58 -4.23 -6.55 9.61
N GLY A 59 -3.40 -7.59 9.43
CA GLY A 59 -3.65 -8.90 10.07
C GLY A 59 -3.67 -8.89 11.61
N PHE A 60 -3.10 -7.85 12.24
CA PHE A 60 -3.04 -7.71 13.69
C PHE A 60 -4.31 -7.09 14.28
N ASP A 61 -5.06 -6.30 13.51
CA ASP A 61 -6.22 -5.57 13.99
C ASP A 61 -7.35 -6.52 14.43
N GLY A 62 -7.58 -7.58 13.66
CA GLY A 62 -8.57 -8.60 13.96
C GLY A 62 -8.14 -9.45 15.13
N TYR A 63 -6.83 -9.68 15.29
CA TYR A 63 -6.29 -10.36 16.48
C TYR A 63 -6.54 -9.54 17.74
N ALA A 64 -6.23 -8.25 17.70
CA ALA A 64 -6.48 -7.32 18.79
C ALA A 64 -7.99 -7.21 19.11
N ALA A 65 -8.84 -7.06 18.09
CA ALA A 65 -10.29 -6.98 18.25
C ALA A 65 -10.89 -8.25 18.90
N ARG A 66 -10.37 -9.44 18.56
CA ARG A 66 -10.76 -10.70 19.20
C ARG A 66 -10.31 -10.77 20.65
N LYS A 67 -9.07 -10.36 20.94
CA LYS A 67 -8.49 -10.39 22.29
C LYS A 67 -9.14 -9.37 23.24
N LEU A 68 -9.57 -8.22 22.71
CA LEU A 68 -10.23 -7.15 23.46
C LEU A 68 -11.76 -7.29 23.50
N HIS A 69 -12.33 -8.32 22.87
CA HIS A 69 -13.78 -8.51 22.74
C HIS A 69 -14.50 -7.31 22.07
N GLN A 70 -13.86 -6.68 21.10
CA GLN A 70 -14.33 -5.49 20.38
C GLN A 70 -14.56 -5.77 18.88
N CYS A 71 -14.96 -7.00 18.53
CA CYS A 71 -15.29 -7.35 17.15
C CYS A 71 -16.63 -6.71 16.74
N SER A 72 -16.63 -5.97 15.62
CA SER A 72 -17.85 -5.40 15.04
C SER A 72 -17.93 -5.70 13.55
N LEU A 73 -19.16 -5.83 13.03
CA LEU A 73 -19.39 -6.01 11.60
C LEU A 73 -18.91 -4.79 10.79
N PHE A 74 -19.13 -3.59 11.34
CA PHE A 74 -18.62 -2.35 10.74
C PHE A 74 -17.10 -2.38 10.61
N GLY A 75 -16.37 -2.69 11.68
CA GLY A 75 -14.91 -2.75 11.66
C GLY A 75 -14.39 -3.77 10.65
N ALA A 76 -14.96 -4.98 10.62
CA ALA A 76 -14.56 -6.02 9.68
C ALA A 76 -14.76 -5.63 8.20
N TRP A 77 -15.79 -4.84 7.88
CA TRP A 77 -15.98 -4.35 6.51
C TRP A 77 -15.17 -3.10 6.20
N PHE A 78 -14.98 -2.24 7.19
CA PHE A 78 -14.15 -1.04 7.05
C PHE A 78 -12.69 -1.39 6.79
N ASP A 79 -12.20 -2.44 7.43
CA ASP A 79 -10.93 -3.10 7.16
C ASP A 79 -10.78 -3.41 5.66
N VAL A 80 -11.65 -4.27 5.11
CA VAL A 80 -11.65 -4.64 3.67
C VAL A 80 -11.74 -3.42 2.73
N ILE A 81 -12.52 -2.38 3.10
CA ILE A 81 -12.66 -1.14 2.32
C ILE A 81 -11.31 -0.40 2.25
N LEU A 82 -10.65 -0.17 3.38
CA LEU A 82 -9.36 0.52 3.43
C LEU A 82 -8.30 -0.25 2.65
N ASP A 83 -8.37 -1.56 2.75
CA ASP A 83 -7.45 -2.49 2.13
C ASP A 83 -7.58 -2.46 0.59
N ASN A 84 -8.82 -2.48 0.07
CA ASN A 84 -9.13 -2.28 -1.35
C ASN A 84 -8.76 -0.88 -1.86
N LEU A 85 -8.96 0.17 -1.06
CA LEU A 85 -8.54 1.53 -1.41
C LEU A 85 -7.02 1.61 -1.54
N GLY A 86 -6.30 1.08 -0.55
CA GLY A 86 -4.84 1.04 -0.55
C GLY A 86 -4.29 0.29 -1.76
N ARG A 87 -4.78 -0.93 -2.02
CA ARG A 87 -4.38 -1.71 -3.20
C ARG A 87 -4.74 -1.02 -4.51
N GLY A 88 -5.93 -0.40 -4.59
CA GLY A 88 -6.35 0.34 -5.78
C GLY A 88 -5.39 1.48 -6.13
N LEU A 89 -4.97 2.24 -5.13
CA LEU A 89 -3.95 3.29 -5.30
C LEU A 89 -2.61 2.70 -5.74
N LEU A 90 -2.18 1.56 -5.17
CA LEU A 90 -0.96 0.89 -5.60
C LEU A 90 -1.02 0.44 -7.06
N TRP A 91 -2.11 -0.20 -7.47
CA TRP A 91 -2.29 -0.69 -8.83
C TRP A 91 -2.21 0.44 -9.86
N VAL A 92 -2.97 1.53 -9.65
CA VAL A 92 -2.95 2.71 -10.53
C VAL A 92 -1.56 3.33 -10.56
N HIS A 93 -0.91 3.40 -9.41
CA HIS A 93 0.43 3.95 -9.31
C HIS A 93 1.47 3.09 -10.05
N ILE A 94 1.33 1.76 -10.08
CA ILE A 94 2.16 0.87 -10.90
C ILE A 94 1.92 1.17 -12.39
N HIS A 95 0.65 1.07 -12.83
CA HIS A 95 0.23 1.38 -14.19
C HIS A 95 -1.28 1.69 -14.24
N PRO A 96 -1.74 2.76 -14.94
CA PRO A 96 -3.14 3.19 -14.91
C PRO A 96 -4.16 2.10 -15.30
N MET A 97 -3.83 1.23 -16.26
CA MET A 97 -4.73 0.14 -16.66
C MET A 97 -4.93 -0.94 -15.59
N LEU A 98 -4.06 -1.02 -14.59
CA LEU A 98 -4.22 -1.96 -13.48
C LEU A 98 -5.33 -1.53 -12.50
N TYR A 99 -5.93 -0.35 -12.69
CA TYR A 99 -7.21 -0.02 -12.06
C TYR A 99 -8.27 -1.10 -12.29
N LEU A 100 -8.24 -1.79 -13.43
CA LEU A 100 -9.15 -2.91 -13.72
C LEU A 100 -9.05 -4.03 -12.67
N VAL A 101 -7.86 -4.28 -12.13
CA VAL A 101 -7.67 -5.28 -11.05
C VAL A 101 -8.40 -4.82 -9.79
N SER A 102 -8.26 -3.54 -9.42
CA SER A 102 -8.98 -2.94 -8.30
C SER A 102 -10.49 -2.92 -8.52
N ALA A 103 -10.96 -2.67 -9.75
CA ALA A 103 -12.37 -2.70 -10.07
C ALA A 103 -12.96 -4.10 -9.82
N VAL A 104 -12.25 -5.18 -10.17
CA VAL A 104 -12.68 -6.55 -9.86
C VAL A 104 -12.70 -6.81 -8.35
N GLU A 105 -11.69 -6.36 -7.61
CA GLU A 105 -11.66 -6.44 -6.13
C GLU A 105 -12.90 -5.77 -5.51
N TRP A 106 -13.28 -4.59 -6.00
CA TRP A 106 -14.48 -3.86 -5.56
C TRP A 106 -15.78 -4.57 -5.93
N ILE A 107 -15.92 -5.05 -7.16
CA ILE A 107 -17.14 -5.77 -7.59
C ILE A 107 -17.29 -7.05 -6.78
N SER A 108 -16.21 -7.81 -6.58
CA SER A 108 -16.19 -9.00 -5.73
C SER A 108 -16.64 -8.66 -4.30
N PHE A 109 -16.10 -7.60 -3.70
CA PHE A 109 -16.53 -7.13 -2.39
C PHE A 109 -18.05 -6.86 -2.33
N VAL A 110 -18.59 -6.09 -3.27
CA VAL A 110 -20.03 -5.76 -3.32
C VAL A 110 -20.89 -7.01 -3.48
N CYS A 111 -20.47 -7.97 -4.31
CA CYS A 111 -21.18 -9.23 -4.52
C CYS A 111 -21.27 -10.09 -3.25
N ASN A 112 -20.30 -9.95 -2.33
CA ASN A 112 -20.22 -10.73 -1.11
C ASN A 112 -20.75 -10.02 0.15
N TYR A 113 -20.79 -8.67 0.14
CA TYR A 113 -21.08 -7.86 1.32
C TYR A 113 -22.41 -8.23 2.01
N SER A 114 -23.45 -8.52 1.22
CA SER A 114 -24.79 -8.86 1.74
C SER A 114 -24.84 -10.15 2.56
N PHE A 115 -23.86 -11.06 2.38
CA PHE A 115 -23.80 -12.33 3.12
C PHE A 115 -23.15 -12.21 4.51
N GLY A 116 -22.63 -11.03 4.86
CA GLY A 116 -22.04 -10.81 6.18
C GLY A 116 -20.89 -11.76 6.48
N ALA A 117 -20.85 -12.31 7.70
CA ALA A 117 -19.83 -13.27 8.11
C ALA A 117 -19.85 -14.60 7.35
N LYS A 118 -20.96 -14.91 6.63
CA LYS A 118 -21.18 -16.18 5.92
C LYS A 118 -20.83 -16.13 4.43
N TRP A 119 -20.14 -15.08 3.99
CA TRP A 119 -19.84 -14.88 2.58
C TRP A 119 -18.99 -16.00 1.97
N ARG A 120 -18.15 -16.69 2.77
CA ARG A 120 -17.33 -17.79 2.26
C ARG A 120 -18.15 -19.03 1.99
N GLU A 121 -19.07 -19.33 2.91
CA GLU A 121 -19.99 -20.44 2.82
C GLU A 121 -20.91 -20.26 1.61
N SER A 122 -21.39 -19.04 1.34
CA SER A 122 -22.23 -18.78 0.15
C SER A 122 -21.51 -19.02 -1.19
N LEU A 123 -20.17 -18.95 -1.23
CA LEU A 123 -19.37 -19.29 -2.42
C LEU A 123 -19.23 -20.80 -2.65
N ILE A 124 -19.48 -21.61 -1.62
CA ILE A 124 -19.37 -23.07 -1.65
C ILE A 124 -20.75 -23.71 -1.78
N GLU A 125 -21.75 -23.17 -1.07
CA GLU A 125 -23.11 -23.71 -0.96
C GLU A 125 -24.04 -23.36 -2.13
N GLY A 126 -23.65 -22.42 -3.00
CA GLY A 126 -24.41 -22.04 -4.18
C GLY A 126 -24.39 -23.10 -5.31
N PRO A 127 -24.18 -22.73 -6.58
CA PRO A 127 -23.85 -23.69 -7.62
C PRO A 127 -22.56 -24.43 -7.23
N LYS A 128 -22.49 -25.72 -7.57
CA LYS A 128 -21.37 -26.61 -7.18
C LYS A 128 -20.02 -25.93 -7.45
N ALA A 129 -19.34 -25.50 -6.38
CA ALA A 129 -18.11 -24.73 -6.49
C ALA A 129 -16.98 -25.56 -7.14
N PRO A 130 -16.11 -24.92 -7.95
CA PRO A 130 -14.92 -25.57 -8.46
C PRO A 130 -14.03 -26.02 -7.29
N THR A 131 -13.44 -27.21 -7.40
CA THR A 131 -12.60 -27.80 -6.34
C THR A 131 -11.50 -26.85 -5.86
N ILE A 132 -10.90 -26.10 -6.79
CA ILE A 132 -9.85 -25.13 -6.47
C ILE A 132 -10.34 -24.02 -5.54
N VAL A 133 -11.57 -23.52 -5.72
CA VAL A 133 -12.18 -22.50 -4.86
C VAL A 133 -12.38 -23.07 -3.46
N THR A 134 -12.90 -24.29 -3.36
CA THR A 134 -13.10 -24.98 -2.07
C THR A 134 -11.76 -25.21 -1.36
N CYS A 135 -10.72 -25.63 -2.07
CA CYS A 135 -9.37 -25.82 -1.51
C CYS A 135 -8.78 -24.50 -1.00
N ILE A 136 -8.94 -23.39 -1.74
CA ILE A 136 -8.46 -22.07 -1.33
C ILE A 136 -9.17 -21.60 -0.05
N LEU A 137 -10.51 -21.69 -0.01
CA LEU A 137 -11.34 -21.19 1.10
C LEU A 137 -11.29 -22.07 2.36
N ALA A 138 -10.83 -23.33 2.24
CA ALA A 138 -10.75 -24.27 3.36
C ALA A 138 -10.01 -23.70 4.58
N ASN A 139 -10.45 -24.09 5.79
CA ASN A 139 -9.85 -23.65 7.06
C ASN A 139 -9.71 -22.12 7.19
N ASN A 140 -10.61 -21.32 6.59
CA ASN A 140 -10.52 -19.85 6.58
C ASN A 140 -9.19 -19.34 6.00
N PHE A 141 -8.79 -19.87 4.83
CA PHE A 141 -7.52 -19.59 4.16
C PHE A 141 -6.26 -20.04 4.93
N ARG A 142 -6.39 -20.72 6.08
CA ARG A 142 -5.26 -21.27 6.86
C ARG A 142 -4.77 -22.59 6.26
N ASN A 143 -4.44 -22.55 4.98
CA ASN A 143 -3.90 -23.66 4.20
C ASN A 143 -2.91 -23.10 3.16
N ALA A 144 -2.12 -23.94 2.52
CA ALA A 144 -1.08 -23.49 1.58
C ALA A 144 -1.64 -22.71 0.38
N TRP A 145 -2.82 -23.10 -0.14
CA TRP A 145 -3.48 -22.40 -1.25
C TRP A 145 -3.98 -21.03 -0.82
N GLY A 146 -4.60 -20.93 0.36
CA GLY A 146 -5.05 -19.67 0.93
C GLY A 146 -3.90 -18.69 1.17
N VAL A 147 -2.80 -19.16 1.77
CA VAL A 147 -1.59 -18.35 1.98
C VAL A 147 -1.01 -17.87 0.64
N TRP A 148 -0.97 -18.72 -0.38
CA TRP A 148 -0.46 -18.36 -1.70
C TRP A 148 -1.32 -17.28 -2.39
N VAL A 149 -2.64 -17.42 -2.32
CA VAL A 149 -3.60 -16.44 -2.84
C VAL A 149 -3.49 -15.11 -2.12
N ILE A 150 -3.44 -15.12 -0.78
CA ILE A 150 -3.29 -13.92 0.05
C ILE A 150 -1.94 -13.24 -0.22
N ALA A 151 -0.85 -14.01 -0.34
CA ALA A 151 0.45 -13.47 -0.69
C ALA A 151 0.41 -12.79 -2.07
N GLY A 152 -0.23 -13.41 -3.07
CA GLY A 152 -0.44 -12.78 -4.37
C GLY A 152 -1.30 -11.51 -4.32
N LEU A 153 -2.33 -11.47 -3.48
CA LEU A 153 -3.21 -10.31 -3.33
C LEU A 153 -2.49 -9.11 -2.70
N HIS A 154 -1.78 -9.30 -1.58
CA HIS A 154 -1.18 -8.19 -0.84
C HIS A 154 0.28 -7.91 -1.21
N VAL A 155 1.09 -8.94 -1.49
CA VAL A 155 2.54 -8.78 -1.67
C VAL A 155 2.90 -8.46 -3.12
N LEU A 156 2.14 -8.93 -4.12
CA LEU A 156 2.45 -8.65 -5.53
C LEU A 156 2.51 -7.15 -5.86
N PRO A 157 1.52 -6.31 -5.48
CA PRO A 157 1.60 -4.87 -5.75
C PRO A 157 2.88 -4.24 -5.18
N VAL A 158 3.24 -4.61 -3.94
CA VAL A 158 4.45 -4.10 -3.27
C VAL A 158 5.71 -4.59 -3.97
N TRP A 159 5.74 -5.85 -4.40
CA TRP A 159 6.84 -6.44 -5.16
C TRP A 159 7.07 -5.68 -6.48
N LEU A 160 6.00 -5.40 -7.22
CA LEU A 160 6.06 -4.64 -8.46
C LEU A 160 6.52 -3.19 -8.24
N LEU A 161 6.15 -2.57 -7.13
CA LEU A 161 6.70 -1.26 -6.75
C LEU A 161 8.19 -1.33 -6.44
N GLY A 162 8.64 -2.37 -5.73
CA GLY A 162 10.06 -2.61 -5.48
C GLY A 162 10.86 -2.68 -6.77
N ILE A 163 10.32 -3.33 -7.81
CA ILE A 163 10.93 -3.38 -9.15
C ILE A 163 10.87 -2.00 -9.82
N LYS A 164 9.71 -1.36 -9.87
CA LYS A 164 9.49 -0.05 -10.52
C LYS A 164 10.45 1.02 -10.00
N TYR A 165 10.73 1.01 -8.71
CA TYR A 165 11.61 1.98 -8.05
C TYR A 165 13.04 1.48 -7.85
N ASN A 166 13.39 0.35 -8.45
CA ASN A 166 14.73 -0.22 -8.38
C ASN A 166 15.22 -0.47 -6.94
N ILE A 167 14.31 -0.84 -6.03
CA ILE A 167 14.60 -1.15 -4.62
C ILE A 167 15.46 -2.40 -4.50
N PHE A 168 15.25 -3.38 -5.39
CA PHE A 168 16.02 -4.62 -5.38
C PHE A 168 17.51 -4.37 -5.63
N GLU A 169 17.87 -3.52 -6.59
CA GLU A 169 19.29 -3.23 -6.87
C GLU A 169 19.88 -2.20 -5.90
N SER A 170 19.06 -1.29 -5.34
CA SER A 170 19.57 -0.21 -4.47
C SER A 170 19.67 -0.59 -3.00
N HIS A 171 18.64 -1.24 -2.44
CA HIS A 171 18.53 -1.54 -1.01
C HIS A 171 18.63 -3.04 -0.70
N LEU A 172 18.30 -3.90 -1.67
CA LEU A 172 18.35 -5.35 -1.53
C LEU A 172 19.38 -6.00 -2.48
N TRP A 173 20.46 -5.27 -2.77
CA TRP A 173 21.49 -5.67 -3.74
C TRP A 173 22.16 -7.02 -3.44
N PHE A 174 22.08 -7.47 -2.19
CA PHE A 174 22.61 -8.77 -1.75
C PHE A 174 21.74 -9.95 -2.19
N LEU A 175 20.53 -9.72 -2.69
CA LEU A 175 19.65 -10.78 -3.18
C LEU A 175 20.11 -11.29 -4.55
N PRO A 176 20.09 -12.61 -4.79
CA PRO A 176 20.40 -13.16 -6.11
C PRO A 176 19.46 -12.63 -7.21
N PHE A 177 20.00 -12.47 -8.42
CA PHE A 177 19.25 -11.95 -9.57
C PHE A 177 17.97 -12.72 -9.91
N PHE A 178 17.91 -14.02 -9.59
CA PHE A 178 16.74 -14.86 -9.85
C PHE A 178 15.58 -14.63 -8.87
N VAL A 179 15.82 -13.93 -7.75
CA VAL A 179 14.77 -13.68 -6.74
C VAL A 179 13.66 -12.82 -7.30
N GLN A 180 13.99 -11.76 -8.06
CA GLN A 180 13.01 -10.87 -8.68
C GLN A 180 12.03 -11.62 -9.61
N PRO A 181 12.48 -12.37 -10.64
CA PRO A 181 11.58 -13.11 -11.52
C PRO A 181 10.86 -14.26 -10.81
N LEU A 182 11.50 -14.94 -9.85
CA LEU A 182 10.85 -15.97 -9.05
C LEU A 182 9.69 -15.40 -8.21
N GLY A 183 9.91 -14.25 -7.58
CA GLY A 183 8.88 -13.54 -6.83
C GLY A 183 7.71 -13.11 -7.71
N ILE A 184 7.98 -12.55 -8.90
CA ILE A 184 6.92 -12.22 -9.87
C ILE A 184 6.12 -13.48 -10.24
N PHE A 185 6.81 -14.58 -10.54
CA PHE A 185 6.15 -15.83 -10.92
C PHE A 185 5.24 -16.34 -9.80
N LEU A 186 5.77 -16.52 -8.59
CA LEU A 186 5.02 -17.07 -7.46
C LEU A 186 3.86 -16.16 -7.03
N LEU A 187 4.11 -14.86 -6.87
CA LEU A 187 3.08 -13.91 -6.45
C LEU A 187 2.06 -13.65 -7.56
N GLY A 188 2.52 -13.63 -8.82
CA GLY A 188 1.68 -13.48 -10.00
C GLY A 188 0.67 -14.62 -10.15
N THR A 189 1.11 -15.88 -10.02
CA THR A 189 0.20 -17.03 -10.04
C THR A 189 -0.76 -17.01 -8.85
N GLY A 190 -0.32 -16.57 -7.67
CA GLY A 190 -1.20 -16.36 -6.52
C GLY A 190 -2.29 -15.32 -6.80
N ARG A 191 -1.95 -14.20 -7.45
CA ARG A 191 -2.92 -13.17 -7.83
C ARG A 191 -3.90 -13.64 -8.91
N LEU A 192 -3.44 -14.47 -9.86
CA LEU A 192 -4.30 -15.08 -10.87
C LEU A 192 -5.30 -16.05 -10.25
N LEU A 193 -4.88 -16.85 -9.26
CA LEU A 193 -5.79 -17.70 -8.49
C LEU A 193 -6.79 -16.86 -7.68
N CYS A 194 -6.35 -15.74 -7.10
CA CYS A 194 -7.23 -14.78 -6.44
C CYS A 194 -8.29 -14.24 -7.42
N LEU A 195 -7.86 -13.82 -8.61
CA LEU A 195 -8.74 -13.32 -9.67
C LEU A 195 -9.78 -14.36 -10.08
N PHE A 196 -9.38 -15.63 -10.17
CA PHE A 196 -10.31 -16.71 -10.45
C PHE A 196 -11.40 -16.83 -9.37
N VAL A 197 -11.04 -16.72 -8.09
CA VAL A 197 -12.01 -16.74 -6.97
C VAL A 197 -12.92 -15.50 -7.00
N GLU A 198 -12.38 -14.33 -7.31
CA GLU A 198 -13.16 -13.09 -7.45
C GLU A 198 -14.20 -13.21 -8.59
N VAL A 199 -13.78 -13.67 -9.76
CA VAL A 199 -14.67 -13.90 -10.90
C VAL A 199 -15.73 -14.95 -10.58
N TRP A 200 -15.35 -16.03 -9.87
CA TRP A 200 -16.31 -17.03 -9.38
C TRP A 200 -17.36 -16.41 -8.46
N SER A 201 -16.93 -15.54 -7.53
CA SER A 201 -17.84 -14.85 -6.62
C SER A 201 -18.84 -13.95 -7.37
N ILE A 202 -18.36 -13.17 -8.34
CA ILE A 202 -19.21 -12.31 -9.17
C ILE A 202 -20.22 -13.16 -9.95
N TRP A 203 -19.75 -14.25 -10.57
CA TRP A 203 -20.61 -15.18 -11.28
C TRP A 203 -21.68 -15.80 -10.37
N ASN A 204 -21.30 -16.26 -9.17
CA ASN A 204 -22.20 -16.85 -8.20
C ASN A 204 -23.32 -15.86 -7.81
N HIS A 205 -22.95 -14.60 -7.57
CA HIS A 205 -23.90 -13.54 -7.26
C HIS A 205 -24.87 -13.28 -8.43
N MET A 206 -24.34 -13.13 -9.66
CA MET A 206 -25.16 -12.95 -10.86
C MET A 206 -26.12 -14.12 -11.10
N TYR A 207 -25.65 -15.35 -10.93
CA TYR A 207 -26.47 -16.55 -11.04
C TYR A 207 -27.63 -16.51 -10.04
N GLY A 208 -27.35 -16.18 -8.78
CA GLY A 208 -28.38 -16.02 -7.75
C GLY A 208 -29.42 -14.96 -8.11
N LEU A 209 -29.00 -13.82 -8.66
CA LEU A 209 -29.93 -12.78 -9.12
C LEU A 209 -30.83 -13.28 -10.26
N LEU A 210 -30.27 -13.97 -11.25
CA LEU A 210 -31.02 -14.46 -12.42
C LEU A 210 -32.03 -15.57 -12.06
N VAL A 211 -31.67 -16.48 -11.16
CA VAL A 211 -32.57 -17.55 -10.70
C VAL A 211 -33.69 -17.00 -9.82
N ASN A 212 -33.39 -16.06 -8.92
CA ASN A 212 -34.41 -15.50 -8.03
C ASN A 212 -35.34 -14.53 -8.76
N SER A 213 -34.86 -13.81 -9.78
CA SER A 213 -35.69 -12.88 -10.57
C SER A 213 -36.63 -13.57 -11.56
N SER A 214 -36.42 -14.86 -11.86
CA SER A 214 -37.34 -15.67 -12.67
C SER A 214 -38.52 -16.27 -11.87
N SER A 215 -38.61 -15.96 -10.56
CA SER A 215 -39.72 -16.35 -9.68
C SER A 215 -40.73 -15.22 -9.42
N CYS A 216 -40.60 -14.08 -10.12
CA CYS A 216 -41.55 -12.95 -10.08
C CYS A 216 -42.42 -12.90 -11.33
#